data_AF-A0A1Z1M4C7-F1
#
_entry.id   AF-A0A1Z1M4C7-F1
#
_cell.length_a   1.000
_cell.length_b   1.000
_cell.length_c   1.000
_cell.angle_alpha   90.00
_cell.angle_beta   90.00
_cell.angle_gamma   90.00
#
_symmetry.space_group_name_H-M   'P 1'
#
loop_
_entity.id
_entity.type
_entity.pdbx_description
1 polymer ?
#
loop_
_entity_poly.entity_id
_entity_poly.type
_entity_poly.pdbx_seq_one_letter_code
_entity_poly.pdbx_strand_id
1 'polypeptide(L)' 'MILIIQLLVLALVVLSTILVISIPVTLASPGQWEKSKNLIYTSIGIWIGLIIVTGIINSFVV' A
#
# COMPACT_ATOMS: atom_id res chain seq x y z
N MET A 1 19.54 2.21 -10.04
CA MET A 1 18.62 1.57 -9.08
C MET A 1 18.19 2.50 -7.94
N ILE A 2 19.04 3.46 -7.50
CA ILE A 2 18.73 4.42 -6.42
C ILE A 2 17.45 5.26 -6.67
N LEU A 3 17.27 5.84 -7.85
CA LEU A 3 16.06 6.62 -8.15
C LEU A 3 14.79 5.73 -8.14
N ILE A 4 14.90 4.49 -8.60
CA ILE A 4 13.79 3.53 -8.61
C ILE A 4 13.41 3.15 -7.18
N ILE A 5 14.38 2.82 -6.32
CA ILE A 5 14.08 2.46 -4.93
C ILE A 5 13.47 3.65 -4.16
N GLN A 6 13.94 4.88 -4.41
CA GLN A 6 13.35 6.09 -3.82
C GLN A 6 11.88 6.27 -4.22
N LEU A 7 11.55 6.09 -5.50
CA LEU A 7 10.17 6.17 -5.98
C LEU A 7 9.28 5.05 -5.43
N LEU A 8 9.80 3.83 -5.33
CA LEU A 8 9.08 2.69 -4.74
C LEU A 8 8.80 2.91 -3.26
N VAL A 9 9.79 3.36 -2.49
CA VAL A 9 9.62 3.71 -1.07
C VAL A 9 8.62 4.85 -0.92
N LEU A 10 8.69 5.89 -1.75
CA LEU A 10 7.71 6.99 -1.72
C LEU A 10 6.29 6.48 -1.98
N ALA A 11 6.10 5.63 -3.00
CA ALA A 11 4.81 5.02 -3.31
C ALA A 11 4.29 4.16 -2.15
N LEU A 12 5.17 3.36 -1.52
CA LEU A 12 4.82 2.54 -0.37
C LEU A 12 4.39 3.41 0.82
N VAL A 13 5.10 4.50 1.11
CA VAL A 13 4.74 5.45 2.19
C VAL A 13 3.39 6.11 1.92
N VAL A 14 3.16 6.61 0.70
CA VAL A 14 1.89 7.25 0.32
C VAL A 14 0.73 6.26 0.45
N LEU A 15 0.85 5.06 -0.12
CA LEU A 15 -0.19 4.04 -0.03
C LEU A 15 -0.44 3.60 1.41
N SER A 16 0.62 3.41 2.22
CA SER A 16 0.49 3.07 3.64
C SER A 16 -0.27 4.16 4.40
N THR A 17 0.03 5.43 4.14
CA THR A 17 -0.66 6.56 4.79
C THR A 17 -2.16 6.57 4.45
N ILE A 18 -2.51 6.31 3.20
CA ILE A 18 -3.91 6.18 2.76
C ILE A 18 -4.59 5.00 3.45
N LEU A 19 -3.93 3.85 3.54
CA LEU A 19 -4.50 2.64 4.18
C LEU A 19 -4.71 2.83 5.69
N VAL A 20 -3.75 3.46 6.38
CA VAL A 20 -3.84 3.76 7.82
C VAL A 20 -5.07 4.60 8.14
N ILE A 21 -5.48 5.51 7.26
CA ILE A 21 -6.68 6.33 7.45
C ILE A 21 -7.93 5.61 6.93
N SER A 22 -7.88 5.06 5.72
CA SER A 22 -9.07 4.52 5.04
C SER A 22 -9.64 3.28 5.71
N ILE A 23 -8.79 2.36 6.20
CA ILE A 23 -9.25 1.12 6.85
C ILE A 23 -10.11 1.41 8.10
N PRO A 24 -9.63 2.15 9.12
CA PRO A 24 -10.44 2.42 10.31
C PRO A 24 -11.69 3.25 9.97
N VAL A 25 -11.60 4.21 9.05
CA VAL A 25 -12.76 5.01 8.61
C VAL A 25 -13.83 4.13 7.96
N THR A 26 -13.45 3.24 7.04
CA THR A 26 -14.38 2.33 6.36
C THR A 26 -15.00 1.32 7.32
N LEU A 27 -14.24 0.82 8.30
CA LEU A 27 -14.73 -0.14 9.29
C LEU A 27 -15.70 0.51 10.29
N ALA A 28 -15.45 1.75 10.70
CA ALA A 28 -16.30 2.46 11.66
C ALA A 28 -17.54 3.12 11.03
N SER A 29 -17.52 3.39 9.72
CA SER A 29 -18.60 4.11 9.03
C SER A 29 -19.74 3.16 8.60
N PRO A 30 -21.01 3.46 8.94
CA PRO A 30 -22.15 2.59 8.63
C PRO A 30 -22.27 2.26 7.13
N GLY A 31 -22.34 0.97 6.81
CA GLY A 31 -22.55 0.48 5.43
C GLY A 31 -21.39 0.72 4.46
N GLN A 32 -20.25 1.27 4.91
CA GLN A 32 -19.10 1.53 4.05
C GLN A 32 -18.28 0.26 3.78
N TRP A 33 -18.20 -0.66 4.74
CA TRP A 33 -17.49 -1.92 4.56
C TRP A 33 -17.97 -2.69 3.32
N GLU A 34 -19.27 -2.92 3.18
CA GLU A 34 -19.80 -3.69 2.04
C GLU A 34 -19.56 -3.00 0.70
N LYS A 35 -19.49 -1.67 0.67
CA LYS A 35 -19.21 -0.89 -0.55
C LYS A 35 -17.73 -0.92 -0.94
N SER A 36 -16.84 -0.90 0.04
CA SER A 36 -15.41 -0.67 -0.18
C SER A 36 -14.52 -1.89 0.07
N LYS A 37 -15.06 -3.03 0.56
CA LYS A 37 -14.25 -4.20 0.91
C LYS A 37 -13.33 -4.68 -0.21
N ASN A 38 -13.83 -4.70 -1.46
CA ASN A 38 -13.05 -5.18 -2.59
C ASN A 38 -11.90 -4.22 -2.93
N LEU A 39 -12.15 -2.91 -2.81
CA LEU A 39 -11.13 -1.89 -2.97
C LEU A 39 -10.04 -2.05 -1.89
N ILE A 40 -10.45 -2.20 -0.62
CA ILE A 40 -9.50 -2.40 0.50
C ILE A 40 -8.65 -3.65 0.28
N TYR A 41 -9.26 -4.79 -0.06
CA TYR A 41 -8.50 -6.02 -0.33
C TYR A 41 -7.54 -5.87 -1.51
N THR A 42 -7.98 -5.22 -2.60
CA THR A 42 -7.11 -4.94 -3.74
C THR A 42 -5.94 -4.05 -3.36
N SER A 43 -6.19 -2.98 -2.57
CA SER A 43 -5.15 -2.07 -2.10
C SER A 43 -4.14 -2.76 -1.17
N ILE A 44 -4.59 -3.69 -0.31
CA ILE A 44 -3.69 -4.53 0.50
C ILE A 44 -2.83 -5.43 -0.40
N GLY A 45 -3.41 -6.04 -1.44
CA GLY A 45 -2.66 -6.83 -2.42
C GLY A 45 -1.58 -6.01 -3.13
N ILE A 46 -1.91 -4.79 -3.56
CA ILE A 46 -0.94 -3.85 -4.15
C ILE A 46 0.15 -3.48 -3.14
N TRP A 47 -0.22 -3.22 -1.88
CA TRP A 47 0.72 -2.88 -0.81
C TRP A 47 1.73 -4.02 -0.55
N ILE A 48 1.26 -5.27 -0.46
CA ILE A 48 2.13 -6.45 -0.33
C ILE A 48 3.05 -6.58 -1.54
N GLY A 49 2.51 -6.42 -2.76
CA GLY A 49 3.28 -6.45 -3.99
C GLY A 49 4.39 -5.39 -4.00
N LEU A 50 4.09 -4.17 -3.57
CA LEU A 50 5.07 -3.09 -3.45
C LEU A 50 6.18 -3.44 -2.46
N ILE A 51 5.88 -4.05 -1.31
CA ILE A 51 6.91 -4.48 -0.35
C ILE A 51 7.87 -5.48 -0.97
N ILE A 52 7.33 -6.53 -1.61
CA ILE A 52 8.13 -7.59 -2.23
C ILE A 52 9.03 -7.00 -3.32
N VAL A 53 8.45 -6.22 -4.24
CA VAL A 53 9.20 -5.58 -5.33
C VAL A 53 10.27 -4.64 -4.78
N THR A 54 9.95 -3.83 -3.77
CA THR A 54 10.92 -2.91 -3.14
C THR A 54 12.07 -3.69 -2.52
N GLY A 55 11.79 -4.78 -1.79
CA GLY A 55 12.82 -5.64 -1.21
C GLY A 55 13.73 -6.29 -2.24
N ILE A 56 13.16 -6.80 -3.34
CA ILE A 56 13.92 -7.37 -4.46
C ILE A 56 14.80 -6.31 -5.12
N ILE A 57 14.26 -5.11 -5.41
CA ILE A 57 15.07 -4.05 -6.03
C ILE A 57 16.18 -3.57 -5.08
N ASN A 58 15.92 -3.55 -3.77
CA ASN A 58 16.93 -3.17 -2.78
C ASN A 58 18.16 -4.08 -2.80
N SER A 59 18.01 -5.38 -3.09
CA SER A 59 19.15 -6.31 -3.19
C SER A 59 20.08 -6.07 -4.38
N PHE A 60 19.72 -5.16 -5.29
CA PHE A 60 20.59 -4.71 -6.40
C PHE A 60 21.15 -3.29 -6.17
N VAL A 61 20.84 -2.67 -5.03
CA VAL A 61 21.30 -1.32 -4.66
C VAL A 61 22.34 -1.39 -3.53
N VAL A 62 22.03 -2.17 -2.50
CA VAL A 62 22.90 -2.44 -1.34
C VAL A 62 23.90 -3.54 -1.69
#